data_AF-A0A8D3D6G8-F1
#
_entry.id   AF-A0A8D3D6G8-F1
#
_cell.length_a   1.000
_cell.length_b   1.000
_cell.length_c   1.000
_cell.angle_alpha   90.00
_cell.angle_beta   90.00
_cell.angle_gamma   90.00
#
_symmetry.space_group_name_H-M   'P 1'
#
loop_
_entity.id
_entity.type
_entity.pdbx_description
1 polymer ?
#
loop_
_entity_poly.entity_id
_entity_poly.type
_entity_poly.pdbx_seq_one_letter_code
_entity_poly.pdbx_strand_id
1 'polypeptide(L)'
;FGGSSSLGVVVETKNFTVPAGSEVVLPCHSPRMVWTQDRLKDRQRVVHWDLVRSSPEYSVERILDMSPGARQRVYNGFNKGRVSVPVSAFNDGNFSLVINNVVTTDRGVYTCNLHHHYCQIHQSIQIQLNVTKSVRKEKRYWDGEKTVFVVLLGSSVVLPCVNRRPLWREGLQEDQQQVAHWDFQAPGVRPDRADRLVDLYASGERRDYGPLFAQKKMSVTEDAFTLGDFSLSISALKPVDRGLYSCHLHHHYCGLSERDASSGSPWDLGPRPPPPPPPPPPPPPPPRLPGFSRRTRTDEVEGPRVVNVILPEHRGYFVQHLGYFLATFLLLAFVVVAVVLLTRRRKKRGLEYELRRSDRGHGIIGGDMTLDCTELRSCNLQPLNSDYKNNLLRESSLTKDCNKGEGKLWCD
;
A
#
# COMPACT_ATOMS: atom_id res chain seq x y z
N PHE A 1 6.89 19.26 -18.78
CA PHE A 1 5.57 18.90 -19.31
C PHE A 1 5.48 17.39 -19.43
N GLY A 2 4.92 16.73 -18.42
CA GLY A 2 4.70 15.29 -18.39
C GLY A 2 3.42 15.06 -17.61
N GLY A 3 2.29 15.04 -18.32
CA GLY A 3 0.99 14.76 -17.74
C GLY A 3 0.98 13.31 -17.25
N SER A 4 1.05 13.14 -15.94
CA SER A 4 0.72 11.87 -15.30
C SER A 4 -0.77 11.64 -15.49
N SER A 5 -1.15 10.86 -16.49
CA SER A 5 -2.48 10.25 -16.56
C SER A 5 -2.59 9.26 -15.41
N SER A 6 -2.99 9.74 -14.22
CA SER A 6 -3.52 8.88 -13.18
C SER A 6 -4.85 8.35 -13.69
N LEU A 7 -4.82 7.22 -14.39
CA LEU A 7 -5.99 6.43 -14.67
C LEU A 7 -6.68 6.19 -13.32
N GLY A 8 -7.82 6.86 -13.11
CA GLY A 8 -8.64 6.66 -11.92
C GLY A 8 -8.91 5.16 -11.76
N VAL A 9 -8.77 4.67 -10.53
CA VAL A 9 -9.06 3.26 -10.23
C VAL A 9 -10.56 3.06 -10.50
N VAL A 10 -10.90 2.12 -11.40
CA VAL A 10 -12.30 1.72 -11.59
C VAL A 10 -12.71 0.95 -10.33
N VAL A 11 -13.52 1.58 -9.49
CA VAL A 11 -13.93 1.07 -8.19
C VAL A 11 -15.13 0.13 -8.34
N GLU A 12 -16.12 0.47 -9.16
CA GLU A 12 -17.29 -0.39 -9.40
C GLU A 12 -17.76 -0.37 -10.87
N THR A 13 -18.26 -1.52 -11.37
CA THR A 13 -18.97 -1.59 -12.66
C THR A 13 -20.34 -2.24 -12.48
N LYS A 14 -21.42 -1.51 -12.75
CA LYS A 14 -22.80 -1.98 -12.55
C LYS A 14 -23.64 -1.90 -13.82
N ASN A 15 -24.46 -2.92 -14.05
CA ASN A 15 -25.35 -2.98 -15.21
C ASN A 15 -26.80 -2.75 -14.78
N PHE A 16 -27.48 -1.82 -15.46
CA PHE A 16 -28.87 -1.49 -15.23
C PHE A 16 -29.72 -1.81 -16.46
N THR A 17 -30.87 -2.42 -16.22
CA THR A 17 -31.89 -2.69 -17.23
C THR A 17 -33.22 -2.12 -16.74
N VAL A 18 -33.74 -1.12 -17.45
CA VAL A 18 -34.89 -0.33 -16.99
C VAL A 18 -35.85 -0.10 -18.17
N PRO A 19 -37.18 -0.10 -18.00
CA PRO A 19 -38.11 0.13 -19.10
C PRO A 19 -37.98 1.54 -19.70
N ALA A 20 -38.26 1.68 -21.00
CA ALA A 20 -38.37 3.01 -21.61
C ALA A 20 -39.44 3.86 -20.90
N GLY A 21 -39.19 5.17 -20.78
CA GLY A 21 -40.06 6.12 -20.09
C GLY A 21 -39.93 6.16 -18.57
N SER A 22 -39.21 5.22 -17.96
CA SER A 22 -38.95 5.21 -16.52
C SER A 22 -37.80 6.15 -16.11
N GLU A 23 -37.65 6.34 -14.80
CA GLU A 23 -36.52 7.04 -14.18
C GLU A 23 -35.50 6.03 -13.64
N VAL A 24 -34.21 6.32 -13.80
CA VAL A 24 -33.11 5.54 -13.22
C VAL A 24 -32.20 6.45 -12.41
N VAL A 25 -31.74 5.95 -11.26
CA VAL A 25 -30.71 6.60 -10.46
C VAL A 25 -29.44 5.76 -10.53
N LEU A 26 -28.38 6.32 -11.10
CA LEU A 26 -27.06 5.71 -11.16
C LEU A 26 -26.29 6.08 -9.89
N PRO A 27 -26.04 5.12 -8.98
CA PRO A 27 -25.41 5.42 -7.71
C PRO A 27 -23.96 5.84 -7.92
N CYS A 28 -23.55 6.93 -7.29
CA CYS A 28 -22.15 7.33 -7.15
C CYS A 28 -21.99 7.99 -5.78
N HIS A 29 -21.46 7.25 -4.80
CA HIS A 29 -21.36 7.72 -3.43
C HIS A 29 -19.94 7.49 -2.91
N SER A 30 -19.30 8.55 -2.42
CA SER A 30 -17.99 8.44 -1.79
C SER A 30 -17.94 9.26 -0.50
N PRO A 31 -17.80 8.61 0.67
CA PRO A 31 -17.66 9.34 1.94
C PRO A 31 -16.35 10.13 2.01
N ARG A 32 -15.38 9.84 1.12
CA ARG A 32 -14.10 10.56 1.03
C ARG A 32 -14.17 11.85 0.23
N MET A 33 -15.28 12.05 -0.50
CA MET A 33 -15.60 13.28 -1.23
C MET A 33 -16.53 14.19 -0.44
N VAL A 34 -16.85 13.83 0.80
CA VAL A 34 -17.61 14.71 1.70
C VAL A 34 -16.73 15.91 2.02
N TRP A 35 -17.25 17.09 1.72
CA TRP A 35 -16.62 18.35 2.01
C TRP A 35 -17.58 19.18 2.83
N THR A 36 -17.22 19.40 4.10
CA THR A 36 -17.91 20.40 4.91
C THR A 36 -17.06 21.67 4.88
N GLN A 37 -17.69 22.84 4.78
CA GLN A 37 -16.96 24.11 4.89
C GLN A 37 -16.40 24.35 6.31
N ASP A 38 -16.53 23.38 7.23
CA ASP A 38 -15.97 23.44 8.57
C ASP A 38 -14.46 23.16 8.54
N ARG A 39 -13.71 24.25 8.32
CA ARG A 39 -12.24 24.25 8.30
C ARG A 39 -11.60 23.68 9.58
N LEU A 40 -12.32 23.63 10.71
CA LEU A 40 -11.78 23.21 11.99
C LEU A 40 -11.70 21.69 12.15
N LYS A 41 -12.60 20.92 11.54
CA LYS A 41 -12.64 19.45 11.65
C LYS A 41 -12.04 18.75 10.44
N ASP A 42 -12.20 19.32 9.24
CA ASP A 42 -11.83 18.68 7.97
C ASP A 42 -10.32 18.71 7.67
N ARG A 43 -9.49 19.17 8.62
CA ARG A 43 -8.04 19.32 8.40
C ARG A 43 -7.23 18.85 9.59
N GLN A 44 -7.85 18.08 10.48
CA GLN A 44 -7.19 17.52 11.63
C GLN A 44 -6.14 16.50 11.18
N ARG A 45 -4.88 16.93 11.25
CA ARG A 45 -3.71 16.08 11.13
C ARG A 45 -3.18 15.83 12.53
N VAL A 46 -2.73 14.63 12.80
CA VAL A 46 -2.15 14.29 14.10
C VAL A 46 -0.91 13.46 13.84
N VAL A 47 0.21 13.89 14.42
CA VAL A 47 1.34 13.01 14.68
C VAL A 47 1.21 12.52 16.10
N HIS A 48 1.40 11.22 16.31
CA HIS A 48 1.61 10.68 17.65
C HIS A 48 2.72 9.65 17.65
N TRP A 49 3.45 9.60 18.77
CA TRP A 49 4.50 8.64 19.00
C TRP A 49 4.06 7.67 20.10
N ASP A 50 4.05 6.39 19.75
CA ASP A 50 3.71 5.31 20.67
C ASP A 50 4.98 4.48 20.96
N LEU A 51 5.17 4.09 22.22
CA LEU A 51 6.25 3.22 22.68
C LEU A 51 5.70 1.86 23.05
N VAL A 52 6.20 0.82 22.38
CA VAL A 52 5.93 -0.58 22.72
C VAL A 52 7.09 -1.11 23.56
N ARG A 53 6.80 -1.45 24.82
CA ARG A 53 7.79 -2.00 25.77
C ARG A 53 7.73 -3.52 25.74
N SER A 54 8.89 -4.17 25.78
CA SER A 54 8.95 -5.64 25.87
C SER A 54 8.71 -6.16 27.30
N SER A 55 8.70 -5.31 28.32
CA SER A 55 8.45 -5.68 29.72
C SER A 55 7.97 -4.49 30.56
N PRO A 56 7.00 -4.67 31.48
CA PRO A 56 6.14 -5.84 31.62
C PRO A 56 5.22 -5.96 30.40
N GLU A 57 5.06 -7.21 29.92
CA GLU A 57 4.19 -7.70 28.83
C GLU A 57 3.62 -6.63 27.88
N TYR A 58 4.27 -6.44 26.73
CA TYR A 58 3.80 -5.67 25.55
C TYR A 58 2.87 -4.48 25.85
N SER A 59 3.28 -3.58 26.74
CA SER A 59 2.53 -2.35 27.00
C SER A 59 2.80 -1.33 25.90
N VAL A 60 1.72 -0.81 25.32
CA VAL A 60 1.76 0.31 24.37
C VAL A 60 1.45 1.59 25.14
N GLU A 61 2.41 2.51 25.18
CA GLU A 61 2.29 3.79 25.84
C GLU A 61 2.32 4.91 24.80
N ARG A 62 1.28 5.75 24.74
CA ARG A 62 1.34 6.99 23.96
C ARG A 62 2.27 7.98 24.66
N ILE A 63 3.37 8.33 24.02
CA ILE A 63 4.39 9.23 24.58
C ILE A 63 3.93 10.69 24.43
N LEU A 64 3.57 11.06 23.20
CA LEU A 64 3.07 12.38 22.86
C LEU A 64 2.18 12.36 21.62
N ASP A 65 1.36 13.40 21.49
CA ASP A 65 0.72 13.77 20.24
C ASP A 65 0.83 15.27 19.96
N MET A 66 0.72 15.63 18.68
CA MET A 66 0.75 17.00 18.20
C MET A 66 -0.14 17.14 16.96
N SER A 67 -0.86 18.25 16.90
CA SER A 67 -1.70 18.64 15.76
C SER A 67 -1.25 20.02 15.23
N PRO A 68 -1.55 20.34 13.96
CA PRO A 68 -1.37 21.68 13.39
C PRO A 68 -1.95 22.76 14.31
N GLY A 69 -1.23 23.86 14.50
CA GLY A 69 -1.65 24.98 15.36
C GLY A 69 -1.79 24.67 16.87
N ALA A 70 -1.67 23.42 17.30
CA ALA A 70 -1.77 23.01 18.69
C ALA A 70 -0.39 22.81 19.32
N ARG A 71 -0.30 23.00 20.64
CA ARG A 71 0.89 22.60 21.40
C ARG A 71 0.94 21.07 21.48
N GLN A 72 2.15 20.51 21.40
CA GLN A 72 2.35 19.10 21.69
C GLN A 72 1.86 18.75 23.10
N ARG A 73 1.24 17.59 23.26
CA ARG A 73 0.78 17.06 24.54
C ARG A 73 1.58 15.81 24.86
N VAL A 74 2.23 15.83 26.03
CA VAL A 74 3.01 14.72 26.56
C VAL A 74 2.22 14.06 27.68
N TYR A 75 2.00 12.75 27.56
CA TYR A 75 1.06 12.02 28.43
C TYR A 75 1.68 11.58 29.76
N ASN A 76 2.98 11.28 29.77
CA ASN A 76 3.71 10.86 30.96
C ASN A 76 4.44 12.05 31.60
N GLY A 77 4.26 12.24 32.91
CA GLY A 77 4.95 13.28 33.69
C GLY A 77 6.49 13.18 33.60
N PHE A 78 7.04 11.97 33.56
CA PHE A 78 8.48 11.71 33.40
C PHE A 78 9.04 12.26 32.08
N ASN A 79 8.20 12.32 31.04
CA ASN A 79 8.60 12.74 29.71
C ASN A 79 8.44 14.26 29.50
N LYS A 80 7.76 14.99 30.41
CA LYS A 80 7.55 16.43 30.27
C LYS A 80 8.87 17.19 30.23
N GLY A 81 9.08 17.98 29.18
CA GLY A 81 10.33 18.74 28.95
C GLY A 81 11.52 17.89 28.48
N ARG A 82 11.42 16.55 28.56
CA ARG A 82 12.46 15.61 28.14
C ARG A 82 12.28 15.15 26.70
N VAL A 83 11.03 14.93 26.29
CA VAL A 83 10.68 14.53 24.93
C VAL A 83 9.98 15.67 24.20
N SER A 84 10.25 15.79 22.90
CA SER A 84 9.57 16.77 22.06
C SER A 84 9.55 16.39 20.58
N VAL A 85 8.58 16.93 19.87
CA VAL A 85 8.59 17.05 18.41
C VAL A 85 8.84 18.53 18.07
N PRO A 86 9.59 18.85 17.00
CA PRO A 86 9.80 20.23 16.58
C PRO A 86 8.49 21.00 16.41
N VAL A 87 8.45 22.25 16.87
CA VAL A 87 7.25 23.10 16.74
C VAL A 87 6.91 23.37 15.26
N SER A 88 7.92 23.35 14.39
CA SER A 88 7.80 23.49 12.94
C SER A 88 7.38 22.22 12.20
N ALA A 89 7.07 21.11 12.89
CA ALA A 89 6.89 19.79 12.26
C ALA A 89 5.89 19.77 11.11
N PHE A 90 4.75 20.48 11.25
CA PHE A 90 3.75 20.60 10.18
C PHE A 90 4.12 21.63 9.11
N ASN A 91 5.16 22.44 9.27
CA ASN A 91 5.64 23.36 8.24
C ASN A 91 6.72 22.72 7.35
N ASP A 92 7.65 21.98 7.96
CA ASP A 92 8.81 21.38 7.29
C ASP A 92 8.61 19.88 6.97
N GLY A 93 7.60 19.24 7.56
CA GLY A 93 7.35 17.80 7.46
C GLY A 93 8.32 16.96 8.29
N ASN A 94 8.90 17.52 9.35
CA ASN A 94 9.82 16.85 10.26
C ASN A 94 9.13 16.51 11.60
N PHE A 95 8.60 15.30 11.67
CA PHE A 95 7.88 14.74 12.81
C PHE A 95 8.78 13.93 13.77
N SER A 96 10.09 14.13 13.69
CA SER A 96 11.07 13.36 14.45
C SER A 96 10.91 13.56 15.96
N LEU A 97 11.06 12.48 16.73
CA LEU A 97 11.00 12.54 18.19
C LEU A 97 12.39 12.81 18.75
N VAL A 98 12.51 13.89 19.53
CA VAL A 98 13.69 14.20 20.32
C VAL A 98 13.49 13.63 21.71
N ILE A 99 14.47 12.88 22.20
CA ILE A 99 14.50 12.34 23.57
C ILE A 99 15.80 12.80 24.21
N ASN A 100 15.70 13.66 25.21
CA ASN A 100 16.84 14.11 26.01
C ASN A 100 17.09 13.19 27.20
N ASN A 101 18.34 13.10 27.65
CA ASN A 101 18.73 12.33 28.84
C ASN A 101 18.13 10.89 28.85
N VAL A 102 18.52 10.09 27.86
CA VAL A 102 17.99 8.73 27.64
C VAL A 102 18.30 7.81 28.83
N VAL A 103 17.29 7.12 29.34
CA VAL A 103 17.40 6.17 30.46
C VAL A 103 17.15 4.74 30.01
N THR A 104 17.52 3.75 30.83
CA THR A 104 17.34 2.33 30.48
C THR A 104 15.89 1.94 30.21
N THR A 105 14.94 2.62 30.83
CA THR A 105 13.51 2.40 30.62
C THR A 105 13.00 2.97 29.30
N ASP A 106 13.77 3.77 28.57
CA ASP A 106 13.38 4.21 27.21
C ASP A 106 13.57 3.12 26.17
N ARG A 107 14.16 1.98 26.54
CA ARG A 107 14.31 0.85 25.64
C ARG A 107 12.94 0.34 25.18
N GLY A 108 12.76 0.22 23.87
CA GLY A 108 11.56 -0.33 23.27
C GLY A 108 11.46 -0.03 21.77
N VAL A 109 10.29 -0.29 21.21
CA VAL A 109 9.99 0.03 19.80
C VAL A 109 9.09 1.26 19.77
N TYR A 110 9.60 2.34 19.19
CA TYR A 110 8.88 3.57 18.97
C TYR A 110 8.21 3.53 17.59
N THR A 111 6.94 3.91 17.55
CA THR A 111 6.18 4.03 16.30
C THR A 111 5.78 5.48 16.11
N CYS A 112 6.24 6.10 15.02
CA CYS A 112 5.71 7.38 14.57
C CYS A 112 4.46 7.10 13.75
N ASN A 113 3.34 7.71 14.11
CA ASN A 113 2.07 7.58 13.40
C ASN A 113 1.63 8.95 12.90
N LEU A 114 1.38 9.05 11.59
CA LEU A 114 0.80 10.20 10.94
C LEU A 114 -0.63 9.86 10.52
N HIS A 115 -1.60 10.60 11.03
CA HIS A 115 -3.00 10.46 10.68
C HIS A 115 -3.52 11.74 10.04
N HIS A 116 -4.13 11.59 8.88
CA HIS A 116 -4.90 12.65 8.23
C HIS A 116 -6.37 12.26 8.30
N HIS A 117 -7.13 12.83 9.25
CA HIS A 117 -8.51 12.39 9.50
C HIS A 117 -9.42 12.59 8.30
N TYR A 118 -9.28 13.71 7.61
CA TYR A 118 -10.09 14.04 6.44
C TYR A 118 -9.87 13.11 5.26
N CYS A 119 -8.63 13.00 4.77
CA CYS A 119 -8.30 12.06 3.69
C CYS A 119 -8.32 10.58 4.13
N GLN A 120 -8.54 10.28 5.42
CA GLN A 120 -8.46 8.95 6.01
C GLN A 120 -7.13 8.21 5.72
N ILE A 121 -6.02 8.96 5.61
CA ILE A 121 -4.70 8.41 5.32
C ILE A 121 -3.94 8.19 6.63
N HIS A 122 -3.35 7.01 6.77
CA HIS A 122 -2.44 6.66 7.86
C HIS A 122 -1.08 6.26 7.29
N GLN A 123 -0.01 6.72 7.94
CA GLN A 123 1.35 6.27 7.67
C GLN A 123 2.07 6.07 8.99
N SER A 124 2.85 5.00 9.08
CA SER A 124 3.66 4.75 10.26
C SER A 124 5.04 4.23 9.93
N ILE A 125 5.98 4.49 10.83
CA ILE A 125 7.32 3.90 10.80
C ILE A 125 7.70 3.42 12.20
N GLN A 126 8.44 2.32 12.25
CA GLN A 126 8.92 1.74 13.51
C GLN A 126 10.42 1.92 13.66
N ILE A 127 10.85 2.23 14.87
CA ILE A 127 12.24 2.47 15.24
C ILE A 127 12.50 1.82 16.59
N GLN A 128 13.47 0.92 16.64
CA GLN A 128 13.86 0.28 17.89
C GLN A 128 14.95 1.10 18.58
N LEU A 129 14.72 1.46 19.84
CA LEU A 129 15.70 2.12 20.71
C LEU A 129 16.26 1.12 21.71
N ASN A 130 17.58 0.95 21.69
CA ASN A 130 18.35 0.18 22.65
C ASN A 130 19.30 1.14 23.38
N VAL A 131 19.50 0.90 24.67
CA VAL A 131 20.33 1.77 25.52
C VAL A 131 21.59 1.00 25.95
N THR A 132 22.76 1.63 25.82
CA THR A 132 24.06 1.08 26.21
C THR A 132 24.77 2.01 27.19
N LYS A 133 25.59 1.45 28.07
CA LYS A 133 26.51 2.22 28.93
C LYS A 133 27.89 2.44 28.29
N SER A 134 28.15 1.78 27.16
CA SER A 134 29.45 1.80 26.48
C SER A 134 29.35 2.56 25.15
N VAL A 135 30.16 3.61 25.02
CA VAL A 135 30.29 4.43 23.80
C VAL A 135 30.69 3.56 22.60
N ARG A 136 31.55 2.55 22.81
CA ARG A 136 31.99 1.63 21.73
C ARG A 136 30.87 0.79 21.12
N LYS A 137 29.72 0.70 21.79
CA LYS A 137 28.55 -0.05 21.32
C LYS A 137 27.49 0.85 20.67
N GLU A 138 27.69 2.18 20.68
CA GLU A 138 26.80 3.12 20.03
C GLU A 138 26.83 2.89 18.52
N LYS A 139 25.65 2.69 17.93
CA LYS A 139 25.52 2.44 16.48
C LYS A 139 24.07 2.61 16.04
N ARG A 140 23.92 2.88 14.74
CA ARG A 140 22.65 2.87 14.04
C ARG A 140 22.74 1.88 12.89
N TYR A 141 21.79 0.97 12.78
CA TYR A 141 21.74 -0.02 11.69
C TYR A 141 20.30 -0.38 11.35
N TRP A 142 20.10 -1.01 10.19
CA TRP A 142 18.82 -1.57 9.76
C TRP A 142 18.83 -3.07 10.05
N ASP A 143 17.80 -3.60 10.71
CA ASP A 143 17.72 -5.02 11.06
C ASP A 143 17.00 -5.88 9.99
N GLY A 144 16.50 -5.25 8.92
CA GLY A 144 15.68 -5.89 7.88
C GLY A 144 14.24 -5.37 7.87
N GLU A 145 13.73 -4.94 9.03
CA GLU A 145 12.34 -4.52 9.23
C GLU A 145 12.24 -3.07 9.72
N LYS A 146 13.16 -2.65 10.59
CA LYS A 146 13.17 -1.35 11.27
C LYS A 146 14.57 -0.83 11.51
N THR A 147 14.68 0.46 11.77
CA THR A 147 15.95 1.07 12.15
C THR A 147 16.19 0.84 13.64
N VAL A 148 17.35 0.29 14.00
CA VAL A 148 17.78 0.10 15.38
C VAL A 148 18.80 1.16 15.76
N PHE A 149 18.48 1.92 16.80
CA PHE A 149 19.35 2.89 17.45
C PHE A 149 19.89 2.28 18.74
N VAL A 150 21.21 2.14 18.86
CA VAL A 150 21.87 1.80 20.12
C VAL A 150 22.53 3.08 20.63
N VAL A 151 21.97 3.68 21.67
CA VAL A 151 22.37 5.01 22.17
C VAL A 151 22.96 4.96 23.58
N LEU A 152 23.85 5.90 23.88
CA LEU A 152 24.47 5.98 25.19
C LEU A 152 23.47 6.45 26.27
N LEU A 153 23.51 5.83 27.44
CA LEU A 153 22.74 6.26 28.62
C LEU A 153 23.11 7.72 28.98
N GLY A 154 22.10 8.55 29.19
CA GLY A 154 22.22 9.97 29.50
C GLY A 154 22.41 10.89 28.28
N SER A 155 22.57 10.32 27.08
CA SER A 155 22.67 11.11 25.84
C SER A 155 21.31 11.63 25.36
N SER A 156 21.32 12.46 24.31
CA SER A 156 20.10 12.89 23.62
C SER A 156 20.06 12.24 22.23
N VAL A 157 18.89 11.75 21.82
CA VAL A 157 18.69 11.07 20.53
C VAL A 157 17.53 11.70 19.77
N VAL A 158 17.64 11.71 18.44
CA VAL A 158 16.55 12.06 17.54
C VAL A 158 16.14 10.82 16.75
N LEU A 159 14.91 10.37 16.93
CA LEU A 159 14.31 9.28 16.16
C LEU A 159 13.66 9.87 14.90
N PRO A 160 14.20 9.59 13.70
CA PRO A 160 13.79 10.27 12.49
C PRO A 160 12.39 9.86 12.04
N CYS A 161 11.50 10.82 11.85
CA CYS A 161 10.22 10.63 11.17
C CYS A 161 9.98 11.84 10.27
N VAL A 162 10.27 11.71 8.98
CA VAL A 162 10.23 12.84 8.03
C VAL A 162 9.32 12.50 6.86
N ASN A 163 8.31 13.33 6.64
CA ASN A 163 7.40 13.22 5.51
C ASN A 163 7.09 14.60 4.92
N ARG A 164 7.74 14.91 3.79
CA ARG A 164 7.65 16.23 3.14
C ARG A 164 6.56 16.31 2.06
N ARG A 165 5.69 15.31 1.95
CA ARG A 165 4.56 15.39 1.02
C ARG A 165 3.67 16.58 1.41
N PRO A 166 3.14 17.36 0.45
CA PRO A 166 2.32 18.53 0.75
C PRO A 166 1.13 18.24 1.67
N LEU A 167 0.52 17.04 1.54
CA LEU A 167 -0.58 16.57 2.39
C LEU A 167 -0.30 16.69 3.91
N TRP A 168 0.94 16.43 4.31
CA TRP A 168 1.33 16.44 5.73
C TRP A 168 1.81 17.81 6.21
N ARG A 169 1.93 18.79 5.31
CA ARG A 169 2.42 20.13 5.61
C ARG A 169 1.30 21.17 5.54
N GLU A 170 1.37 22.18 6.39
CA GLU A 170 0.56 23.39 6.27
C GLU A 170 0.94 24.14 4.99
N GLY A 171 -0.04 24.55 4.18
CA GLY A 171 0.23 25.29 2.95
C GLY A 171 -0.96 25.43 1.98
N LEU A 172 -0.73 26.18 0.89
CA LEU A 172 -1.71 26.65 -0.10
C LEU A 172 -2.45 25.55 -0.89
N GLN A 173 -2.04 24.29 -0.79
CA GLN A 173 -2.69 23.19 -1.50
C GLN A 173 -4.08 22.86 -0.93
N GLU A 174 -4.37 23.34 0.29
CA GLU A 174 -5.65 23.13 0.96
C GLU A 174 -6.85 23.85 0.30
N ASP A 175 -6.60 24.77 -0.63
CA ASP A 175 -7.64 25.46 -1.42
C ASP A 175 -7.90 24.75 -2.76
N GLN A 176 -7.22 23.64 -3.05
CA GLN A 176 -7.47 22.87 -4.27
C GLN A 176 -8.89 22.31 -4.28
N GLN A 177 -9.61 22.64 -5.35
CA GLN A 177 -11.02 22.31 -5.53
C GLN A 177 -11.20 20.80 -5.70
N GLN A 178 -12.26 20.26 -5.10
CA GLN A 178 -12.71 18.91 -5.41
C GLN A 178 -13.69 18.97 -6.58
N VAL A 179 -13.60 18.00 -7.46
CA VAL A 179 -14.40 17.96 -8.67
C VAL A 179 -14.99 16.57 -8.83
N ALA A 180 -16.30 16.50 -9.00
CA ALA A 180 -16.99 15.30 -9.43
C ALA A 180 -17.50 15.55 -10.85
N HIS A 181 -17.33 14.59 -11.74
CA HIS A 181 -17.86 14.71 -13.09
C HIS A 181 -18.44 13.41 -13.61
N TRP A 182 -19.43 13.56 -14.49
CA TRP A 182 -20.05 12.46 -15.19
C TRP A 182 -19.69 12.50 -16.67
N ASP A 183 -19.32 11.35 -17.21
CA ASP A 183 -19.03 11.12 -18.62
C ASP A 183 -20.04 10.12 -19.21
N PHE A 184 -20.43 10.32 -20.46
CA PHE A 184 -21.27 9.39 -21.22
C PHE A 184 -20.52 8.86 -22.44
N GLN A 185 -20.55 7.55 -22.60
CA GLN A 185 -19.96 6.86 -23.74
C GLN A 185 -21.04 6.04 -24.44
N ALA A 186 -21.43 6.49 -25.63
CA ALA A 186 -22.38 5.79 -26.46
C ALA A 186 -21.83 4.41 -26.92
N PRO A 187 -22.70 3.43 -27.23
CA PRO A 187 -22.28 2.12 -27.69
C PRO A 187 -21.37 2.20 -28.93
N GLY A 188 -20.18 1.60 -28.86
CA GLY A 188 -19.20 1.60 -29.96
C GLY A 188 -18.28 2.82 -30.00
N VAL A 189 -18.48 3.83 -29.14
CA VAL A 189 -17.53 4.94 -28.95
C VAL A 189 -16.36 4.45 -28.08
N ARG A 190 -15.16 4.96 -28.32
CA ARG A 190 -13.98 4.63 -27.48
C ARG A 190 -13.96 5.45 -26.18
N PRO A 191 -13.35 4.95 -25.09
CA PRO A 191 -13.36 5.66 -23.80
C PRO A 191 -12.71 7.04 -23.81
N ASP A 192 -11.73 7.29 -24.69
CA ASP A 192 -11.05 8.58 -24.86
C ASP A 192 -11.94 9.65 -25.53
N ARG A 193 -13.10 9.23 -26.05
CA ARG A 193 -14.08 10.10 -26.72
C ARG A 193 -15.43 10.09 -26.00
N ALA A 194 -15.44 9.81 -24.71
CA ALA A 194 -16.64 9.97 -23.90
C ALA A 194 -17.02 11.46 -23.83
N ASP A 195 -18.32 11.75 -23.92
CA ASP A 195 -18.86 13.09 -23.82
C ASP A 195 -18.99 13.48 -22.35
N ARG A 196 -18.47 14.65 -21.98
CA ARG A 196 -18.68 15.23 -20.64
C ARG A 196 -20.15 15.60 -20.48
N LEU A 197 -20.77 15.17 -19.39
CA LEU A 197 -22.17 15.46 -19.06
C LEU A 197 -22.32 16.62 -18.08
N VAL A 198 -21.63 16.55 -16.94
CA VAL A 198 -21.68 17.58 -15.89
C VAL A 198 -20.38 17.60 -15.11
N ASP A 199 -19.93 18.79 -14.73
CA ASP A 199 -18.92 19.02 -13.68
C ASP A 199 -19.55 19.68 -12.46
N LEU A 200 -19.29 19.11 -11.30
CA LEU A 200 -19.68 19.62 -9.99
C LEU A 200 -18.42 19.98 -9.23
N TYR A 201 -18.34 21.23 -8.76
CA TYR A 201 -17.22 21.71 -7.99
C TYR A 201 -17.63 21.94 -6.54
N ALA A 202 -16.74 21.62 -5.60
CA ALA A 202 -17.00 21.86 -4.18
C ALA A 202 -17.29 23.35 -3.86
N SER A 203 -16.82 24.29 -4.68
CA SER A 203 -17.16 25.72 -4.52
C SER A 203 -18.65 26.04 -4.69
N GLY A 204 -19.45 25.10 -5.18
CA GLY A 204 -20.83 25.31 -5.62
C GLY A 204 -20.94 25.71 -7.09
N GLU A 205 -19.82 25.87 -7.81
CA GLU A 205 -19.86 26.02 -9.27
C GLU A 205 -20.34 24.71 -9.92
N ARG A 206 -21.20 24.84 -10.92
CA ARG A 206 -21.73 23.72 -11.70
C ARG A 206 -21.67 24.04 -13.18
N ARG A 207 -21.21 23.08 -13.98
CA ARG A 207 -21.16 23.18 -15.44
C ARG A 207 -21.89 22.01 -16.06
N ASP A 208 -23.03 22.31 -16.68
CA ASP A 208 -23.81 21.33 -17.43
C ASP A 208 -23.41 21.37 -18.90
N TYR A 209 -23.23 20.21 -19.52
CA TYR A 209 -22.85 20.08 -20.91
C TYR A 209 -23.97 19.42 -21.72
N GLY A 210 -24.27 20.00 -22.88
CA GLY A 210 -25.33 19.52 -23.76
C GLY A 210 -26.76 19.84 -23.28
N PRO A 211 -27.79 19.39 -24.03
CA PRO A 211 -29.17 19.81 -23.81
C PRO A 211 -29.92 19.00 -22.74
N LEU A 212 -29.41 17.84 -22.32
CA LEU A 212 -30.14 16.90 -21.45
C LEU A 212 -30.36 17.45 -20.03
N PHE A 213 -29.41 18.24 -19.51
CA PHE A 213 -29.57 18.96 -18.25
C PHE A 213 -30.47 20.19 -18.39
N ALA A 214 -30.33 20.96 -19.49
CA ALA A 214 -31.19 22.11 -19.76
C ALA A 214 -32.68 21.74 -19.86
N GLN A 215 -32.97 20.52 -20.34
CA GLN A 215 -34.33 19.97 -20.44
C GLN A 215 -34.81 19.31 -19.14
N LYS A 216 -34.05 19.41 -18.04
CA LYS A 216 -34.32 18.74 -16.74
C LYS A 216 -34.51 17.23 -16.85
N LYS A 217 -33.96 16.61 -17.89
CA LYS A 217 -34.01 15.16 -18.05
C LYS A 217 -33.04 14.48 -17.08
N MET A 218 -31.87 15.08 -16.90
CA MET A 218 -30.82 14.61 -15.99
C MET A 218 -30.68 15.55 -14.80
N SER A 219 -30.44 14.99 -13.62
CA SER A 219 -30.20 15.76 -12.40
C SER A 219 -29.20 15.06 -11.48
N VAL A 220 -28.44 15.87 -10.74
CA VAL A 220 -27.62 15.45 -9.61
C VAL A 220 -28.03 16.32 -8.43
N THR A 221 -27.95 15.75 -7.22
CA THR A 221 -28.16 16.43 -5.94
C THR A 221 -27.33 17.71 -5.82
N GLU A 222 -27.94 18.81 -5.38
CA GLU A 222 -27.24 20.10 -5.21
C GLU A 222 -26.25 20.06 -4.04
N ASP A 223 -26.62 19.36 -2.96
CA ASP A 223 -25.78 19.18 -1.76
C ASP A 223 -24.85 17.95 -1.87
N ALA A 224 -24.45 17.57 -3.08
CA ALA A 224 -23.68 16.34 -3.34
C ALA A 224 -22.40 16.23 -2.50
N PHE A 225 -21.62 17.32 -2.39
CA PHE A 225 -20.40 17.35 -1.58
C PHE A 225 -20.68 17.34 -0.07
N THR A 226 -21.84 17.81 0.38
CA THR A 226 -22.21 17.77 1.80
C THR A 226 -22.63 16.36 2.21
N LEU A 227 -23.34 15.66 1.33
CA LEU A 227 -23.89 14.33 1.57
C LEU A 227 -22.93 13.20 1.16
N GLY A 228 -21.96 13.48 0.30
CA GLY A 228 -21.12 12.47 -0.35
C GLY A 228 -21.85 11.67 -1.44
N ASP A 229 -23.01 12.14 -1.88
CA ASP A 229 -23.86 11.50 -2.88
C ASP A 229 -23.86 12.29 -4.18
N PHE A 230 -23.22 11.74 -5.20
CA PHE A 230 -23.06 12.27 -6.55
C PHE A 230 -23.90 11.50 -7.59
N SER A 231 -24.93 10.79 -7.13
CA SER A 231 -25.76 9.95 -7.97
C SER A 231 -26.46 10.74 -9.09
N LEU A 232 -26.48 10.17 -10.30
CA LEU A 232 -27.11 10.78 -11.46
C LEU A 232 -28.52 10.20 -11.65
N SER A 233 -29.55 11.04 -11.56
CA SER A 233 -30.90 10.68 -11.99
C SER A 233 -31.10 11.00 -13.46
N ILE A 234 -31.72 10.07 -14.19
CA ILE A 234 -32.12 10.21 -15.59
C ILE A 234 -33.60 9.86 -15.70
N SER A 235 -34.43 10.83 -16.02
CA SER A 235 -35.86 10.68 -16.22
C SER A 235 -36.22 10.38 -17.67
N ALA A 236 -37.40 9.78 -17.88
CA ALA A 236 -37.99 9.53 -19.20
C ALA A 236 -37.00 8.87 -20.19
N LEU A 237 -36.43 7.73 -19.79
CA LEU A 237 -35.43 7.01 -20.57
C LEU A 237 -35.90 6.66 -21.98
N LYS A 238 -35.04 6.92 -22.97
CA LYS A 238 -35.23 6.59 -24.38
C LYS A 238 -34.14 5.60 -24.82
N PRO A 239 -34.37 4.82 -25.90
CA PRO A 239 -33.35 3.92 -26.44
C PRO A 239 -32.01 4.61 -26.78
N VAL A 240 -32.04 5.91 -27.12
CA VAL A 240 -30.84 6.73 -27.39
C VAL A 240 -29.99 7.00 -26.14
N ASP A 241 -30.57 6.93 -24.95
CA ASP A 241 -29.83 7.13 -23.68
C ASP A 241 -29.05 5.87 -23.26
N ARG A 242 -29.14 4.80 -24.06
CA ARG A 242 -28.36 3.59 -23.87
C ARG A 242 -26.88 3.91 -24.03
N GLY A 243 -26.08 3.56 -23.03
CA GLY A 243 -24.64 3.74 -23.08
C GLY A 243 -23.98 3.48 -21.72
N LEU A 244 -22.70 3.81 -21.64
CA LEU A 244 -21.91 3.72 -20.42
C LEU A 244 -21.80 5.10 -19.79
N TYR A 245 -22.25 5.22 -18.55
CA TYR A 245 -22.13 6.42 -17.73
C TYR A 245 -20.99 6.21 -16.74
N SER A 246 -20.02 7.11 -16.68
CA SER A 246 -18.90 7.03 -15.75
C SER A 246 -18.92 8.22 -14.80
N CYS A 247 -18.94 7.96 -13.50
CA CYS A 247 -18.71 8.94 -12.45
C CYS A 247 -17.21 8.98 -12.13
N HIS A 248 -16.64 10.17 -12.06
CA HIS A 248 -15.25 10.38 -11.72
C HIS A 248 -15.16 11.40 -10.60
N LEU A 249 -14.51 10.99 -9.51
CA LEU A 249 -14.39 11.75 -8.29
C LEU A 249 -12.93 12.10 -8.08
N HIS A 250 -12.60 13.38 -8.17
CA HIS A 250 -11.25 13.90 -8.03
C HIS A 250 -11.12 14.73 -6.77
N HIS A 251 -10.35 14.19 -5.82
CA HIS A 251 -9.95 14.91 -4.62
C HIS A 251 -8.51 15.38 -4.77
N HIS A 252 -8.32 16.56 -5.37
CA HIS A 252 -6.99 17.10 -5.68
C HIS A 252 -6.07 17.22 -4.45
N TYR A 253 -6.61 17.68 -3.32
CA TYR A 253 -5.84 17.81 -2.07
C TYR A 253 -5.36 16.46 -1.50
N CYS A 254 -6.25 15.47 -1.35
CA CYS A 254 -5.88 14.13 -0.86
C CYS A 254 -5.14 13.29 -1.91
N GLY A 255 -5.11 13.72 -3.18
CA GLY A 255 -4.57 12.95 -4.30
C GLY A 255 -5.40 11.69 -4.60
N LEU A 256 -6.69 11.70 -4.29
CA LEU A 256 -7.60 10.59 -4.58
C LEU A 256 -8.24 10.81 -5.95
N SER A 257 -8.35 9.74 -6.72
CA SER A 257 -9.12 9.71 -7.96
C SER A 257 -9.86 8.38 -8.02
N GLU A 258 -11.17 8.43 -7.78
CA GLU A 258 -12.06 7.28 -7.82
C GLU A 258 -12.90 7.35 -9.11
N ARG A 259 -13.12 6.21 -9.76
CA ARG A 259 -13.93 6.12 -10.98
C ARG A 259 -14.96 5.00 -10.82
N ASP A 260 -16.24 5.32 -10.93
CA ASP A 260 -17.32 4.34 -10.97
C ASP A 260 -17.97 4.33 -12.34
N ALA A 261 -18.19 3.14 -12.90
CA ALA A 261 -18.77 2.98 -14.21
C ALA A 261 -20.12 2.25 -14.11
N SER A 262 -21.16 2.77 -14.74
CA SER A 262 -22.48 2.14 -14.81
C SER A 262 -22.92 2.03 -16.26
N SER A 263 -23.22 0.81 -16.73
CA SER A 263 -23.79 0.62 -18.06
C SER A 263 -25.31 0.50 -17.95
N GLY A 264 -26.04 1.29 -18.74
CA GLY A 264 -27.50 1.29 -18.78
C GLY A 264 -28.00 0.76 -20.13
N SER A 265 -28.93 -0.19 -20.12
CA SER A 265 -29.65 -0.64 -21.31
C SER A 265 -31.17 -0.55 -21.11
N PRO A 266 -31.86 0.35 -21.84
CA PRO A 266 -33.31 0.38 -21.87
C PRO A 266 -33.85 -0.88 -22.58
N TRP A 267 -34.91 -1.50 -22.04
CA TRP A 267 -35.69 -2.49 -22.77
C TRP A 267 -36.85 -1.79 -23.51
N ASP A 268 -36.96 -2.05 -24.80
CA ASP A 268 -38.18 -1.75 -25.57
C ASP A 268 -39.24 -2.79 -25.20
N LEU A 269 -40.22 -2.40 -24.38
CA LEU A 269 -41.52 -3.03 -24.46
C LEU A 269 -42.21 -2.45 -25.70
N GLY A 270 -42.01 -3.09 -26.85
CA GLY A 270 -42.92 -2.92 -27.97
C GLY A 270 -44.37 -3.15 -27.49
N PRO A 271 -45.38 -2.52 -28.12
CA PRO A 271 -46.76 -2.64 -27.69
C PRO A 271 -47.14 -4.13 -27.58
N ARG A 272 -47.64 -4.51 -26.40
CA ARG A 272 -48.10 -5.87 -26.12
C ARG A 272 -49.07 -6.28 -27.24
N PRO A 273 -48.85 -7.39 -27.96
CA PRO A 273 -49.84 -7.86 -28.92
C PRO A 273 -51.17 -8.06 -28.16
N PRO A 274 -52.32 -7.70 -28.74
CA PRO A 274 -53.60 -7.84 -28.07
C PRO A 274 -53.79 -9.31 -27.64
N PRO A 275 -54.42 -9.55 -26.48
CA PRO A 275 -54.63 -10.91 -25.99
C PRO A 275 -55.39 -11.72 -27.04
N PRO A 276 -55.03 -13.00 -27.26
CA PRO A 276 -55.79 -13.86 -28.16
C PRO A 276 -57.24 -13.97 -27.67
N PRO A 277 -58.23 -14.07 -28.58
CA PRO A 277 -59.64 -14.18 -28.19
C PRO A 277 -59.86 -15.42 -27.30
N PRO A 278 -60.78 -15.35 -26.33
CA PRO A 278 -61.02 -16.45 -25.41
C PRO A 278 -61.48 -17.70 -26.18
N PRO A 279 -60.99 -18.90 -25.80
CA PRO A 279 -61.44 -20.14 -26.40
C PRO A 279 -62.94 -20.39 -26.11
N PRO A 280 -63.67 -21.05 -27.02
CA PRO A 280 -65.08 -21.35 -26.82
C PRO A 280 -65.28 -22.25 -25.58
N PRO A 281 -66.41 -22.08 -24.87
CA PRO A 281 -66.65 -22.82 -23.63
C PRO A 281 -66.74 -24.34 -23.90
N PRO A 282 -66.15 -25.17 -23.03
CA PRO A 282 -66.21 -26.62 -23.16
C PRO A 282 -67.63 -27.15 -22.88
N PRO A 283 -68.05 -28.25 -23.53
CA PRO A 283 -69.33 -28.88 -23.29
C PRO A 283 -69.42 -29.46 -21.86
N PRO A 284 -70.63 -29.54 -21.28
CA PRO A 284 -70.83 -29.95 -19.91
C PRO A 284 -70.39 -31.41 -19.67
N PRO A 285 -69.66 -31.70 -18.58
CA PRO A 285 -69.22 -33.05 -18.26
C PRO A 285 -70.35 -33.91 -17.65
N PRO A 286 -70.37 -35.23 -17.90
CA PRO A 286 -71.32 -36.15 -17.28
C PRO A 286 -70.98 -36.43 -15.79
N PRO A 287 -71.93 -36.99 -15.02
CA PRO A 287 -71.86 -37.05 -13.56
C PRO A 287 -70.74 -37.96 -13.06
N ARG A 288 -69.99 -37.51 -12.04
CA ARG A 288 -68.95 -38.32 -11.37
C ARG A 288 -69.52 -39.08 -10.18
N LEU A 289 -69.19 -40.37 -10.09
CA LEU A 289 -69.25 -41.19 -8.88
C LEU A 289 -67.96 -41.01 -8.03
N PRO A 290 -68.04 -41.15 -6.70
CA PRO A 290 -66.96 -40.74 -5.79
C PRO A 290 -66.04 -41.92 -5.45
N GLY A 291 -64.72 -41.69 -5.46
CA GLY A 291 -63.76 -42.71 -5.10
C GLY A 291 -62.36 -42.17 -4.82
N PHE A 292 -62.05 -42.04 -3.53
CA PHE A 292 -60.78 -42.35 -2.87
C PHE A 292 -59.44 -41.82 -3.42
N SER A 293 -58.80 -41.01 -2.55
CA SER A 293 -57.39 -41.09 -2.10
C SER A 293 -56.25 -41.03 -3.12
N ARG A 294 -55.26 -40.13 -2.89
CA ARG A 294 -53.95 -40.47 -2.29
C ARG A 294 -52.87 -39.40 -2.57
N ARG A 295 -52.09 -39.09 -1.53
CA ARG A 295 -50.84 -38.31 -1.49
C ARG A 295 -49.70 -38.99 -2.28
N THR A 296 -48.84 -38.21 -2.97
CA THR A 296 -47.34 -38.22 -3.09
C THR A 296 -46.94 -37.48 -4.39
N ARG A 297 -46.19 -36.36 -4.40
CA ARG A 297 -44.74 -36.07 -4.24
C ARG A 297 -43.85 -36.66 -5.36
N THR A 298 -42.86 -35.84 -5.78
CA THR A 298 -41.66 -35.99 -6.68
C THR A 298 -41.93 -35.73 -8.17
N ASP A 299 -41.48 -34.63 -8.76
CA ASP A 299 -40.11 -34.21 -9.17
C ASP A 299 -40.09 -34.17 -10.70
N GLU A 300 -39.74 -33.03 -11.31
CA GLU A 300 -38.66 -32.95 -12.30
C GLU A 300 -38.45 -31.50 -12.76
N VAL A 301 -37.18 -31.11 -12.66
CA VAL A 301 -36.58 -29.84 -13.03
C VAL A 301 -36.15 -29.93 -14.49
N GLU A 302 -36.53 -28.96 -15.33
CA GLU A 302 -35.92 -28.78 -16.64
C GLU A 302 -35.47 -27.32 -16.80
N GLY A 303 -34.15 -27.16 -16.89
CA GLY A 303 -33.44 -25.88 -16.73
C GLY A 303 -33.55 -24.94 -17.94
N PRO A 304 -33.16 -23.67 -17.76
CA PRO A 304 -33.12 -22.73 -18.87
C PRO A 304 -31.84 -22.92 -19.69
N ARG A 305 -32.03 -22.95 -21.01
CA ARG A 305 -31.02 -23.08 -22.04
C ARG A 305 -29.98 -21.97 -21.92
N VAL A 306 -28.76 -22.37 -21.59
CA VAL A 306 -27.55 -21.55 -21.69
C VAL A 306 -27.27 -21.30 -23.17
N VAL A 307 -27.47 -20.08 -23.64
CA VAL A 307 -26.86 -19.61 -24.89
C VAL A 307 -25.51 -19.02 -24.52
N ASN A 308 -24.45 -19.77 -24.82
CA ASN A 308 -23.08 -19.27 -24.76
C ASN A 308 -22.95 -18.09 -25.72
N VAL A 309 -22.85 -16.88 -25.18
CA VAL A 309 -22.39 -15.71 -25.92
C VAL A 309 -21.03 -15.33 -25.39
N ILE A 310 -20.03 -15.62 -26.22
CA ILE A 310 -18.63 -15.33 -26.04
C ILE A 310 -18.46 -13.81 -25.94
N LEU A 311 -18.03 -13.33 -24.78
CA LEU A 311 -17.43 -12.00 -24.59
C LEU A 311 -15.93 -12.18 -24.36
N PRO A 312 -15.07 -11.31 -24.92
CA PRO A 312 -13.62 -11.46 -24.86
C PRO A 312 -13.15 -11.11 -23.44
N GLU A 313 -13.15 -12.10 -22.56
CA GLU A 313 -12.58 -11.98 -21.23
C GLU A 313 -11.05 -11.91 -21.31
N HIS A 314 -10.46 -11.11 -20.44
CA HIS A 314 -9.04 -10.98 -20.08
C HIS A 314 -8.37 -12.31 -19.62
N ARG A 315 -8.75 -13.47 -20.15
CA ARG A 315 -8.15 -14.79 -19.86
C ARG A 315 -6.74 -14.96 -20.42
N GLY A 316 -6.29 -14.08 -21.32
CA GLY A 316 -4.92 -14.11 -21.84
C GLY A 316 -3.87 -13.82 -20.77
N TYR A 317 -4.11 -12.85 -19.89
CA TYR A 317 -3.11 -12.40 -18.91
C TYR A 317 -2.84 -13.45 -17.82
N PHE A 318 -3.87 -14.12 -17.30
CA PHE A 318 -3.66 -15.13 -16.25
C PHE A 318 -2.91 -16.37 -16.76
N VAL A 319 -3.26 -16.87 -17.95
CA VAL A 319 -2.58 -18.02 -18.56
C VAL A 319 -1.16 -17.65 -19.02
N GLN A 320 -0.96 -16.42 -19.49
CA GLN A 320 0.36 -15.92 -19.88
C GLN A 320 1.27 -15.66 -18.67
N HIS A 321 0.75 -15.16 -17.55
CA HIS A 321 1.50 -15.03 -16.30
C HIS A 321 1.82 -16.40 -15.70
N LEU A 322 0.86 -17.33 -15.68
CA LEU A 322 1.11 -18.70 -15.22
C LEU A 322 2.15 -19.42 -16.10
N GLY A 323 2.08 -19.21 -17.42
CA GLY A 323 3.08 -19.68 -18.37
C GLY A 323 4.46 -19.05 -18.14
N TYR A 324 4.53 -17.77 -17.78
CA TYR A 324 5.78 -17.07 -17.46
C TYR A 324 6.40 -17.58 -16.15
N PHE A 325 5.58 -17.83 -15.12
CA PHE A 325 6.02 -18.45 -13.87
C PHE A 325 6.52 -19.88 -14.10
N LEU A 326 5.79 -20.70 -14.86
CA LEU A 326 6.25 -22.05 -15.23
C LEU A 326 7.54 -22.03 -16.04
N ALA A 327 7.65 -21.14 -17.04
CA ALA A 327 8.85 -20.99 -17.86
C ALA A 327 10.07 -20.55 -17.02
N THR A 328 9.89 -19.61 -16.09
CA THR A 328 10.97 -19.14 -15.21
C THR A 328 11.41 -20.21 -14.21
N PHE A 329 10.48 -20.99 -13.64
CA PHE A 329 10.82 -22.14 -12.79
C PHE A 329 11.56 -23.23 -13.56
N LEU A 330 11.11 -23.55 -14.79
CA LEU A 330 11.78 -24.53 -15.65
C LEU A 330 13.18 -24.07 -16.05
N LEU A 331 13.36 -22.78 -16.34
CA LEU A 331 14.67 -22.21 -16.69
C LEU A 331 15.61 -22.22 -15.48
N LEU A 332 15.13 -21.89 -14.28
CA LEU A 332 15.89 -22.02 -13.03
C LEU A 332 16.30 -23.48 -12.76
N ALA A 333 15.38 -24.42 -12.91
CA ALA A 333 15.68 -25.84 -12.76
C ALA A 333 16.75 -26.30 -13.78
N PHE A 334 16.66 -25.85 -15.03
CA PHE A 334 17.65 -26.15 -16.06
C PHE A 334 19.03 -25.56 -15.74
N VAL A 335 19.09 -24.33 -15.23
CA VAL A 335 20.34 -23.70 -14.78
C VAL A 335 20.96 -24.49 -13.62
N VAL A 336 20.16 -24.92 -12.63
CA VAL A 336 20.64 -25.76 -11.52
C VAL A 336 21.18 -27.09 -12.04
N VAL A 337 20.46 -27.76 -12.93
CA VAL A 337 20.92 -29.02 -13.56
C VAL A 337 22.21 -28.78 -14.35
N ALA A 338 22.30 -27.70 -15.13
CA ALA A 338 23.51 -27.35 -15.86
C ALA A 338 24.69 -27.08 -14.91
N VAL A 339 24.50 -26.39 -13.79
CA VAL A 339 25.53 -26.19 -12.77
C VAL A 339 25.93 -27.53 -12.12
N VAL A 340 24.99 -28.41 -11.81
CA VAL A 340 25.27 -29.74 -11.28
C VAL A 340 26.03 -30.59 -12.30
N LEU A 341 25.66 -30.54 -13.59
CA LEU A 341 26.36 -31.24 -14.66
C LEU A 341 27.75 -30.65 -14.92
N LEU A 342 27.91 -29.33 -14.84
CA LEU A 342 29.21 -28.66 -14.98
C LEU A 342 30.12 -28.95 -13.80
N THR A 343 29.61 -28.97 -12.58
CA THR A 343 30.38 -29.35 -11.38
C THR A 343 30.71 -30.85 -11.40
N ARG A 344 29.79 -31.72 -11.83
CA ARG A 344 30.08 -33.15 -12.04
C ARG A 344 31.04 -33.40 -13.20
N ARG A 345 30.96 -32.65 -14.30
CA ARG A 345 31.94 -32.72 -15.41
C ARG A 345 33.29 -32.16 -15.01
N ARG A 346 33.36 -31.11 -14.19
CA ARG A 346 34.61 -30.63 -13.59
C ARG A 346 35.19 -31.65 -12.62
N LYS A 347 34.36 -32.34 -11.82
CA LYS A 347 34.79 -33.44 -10.95
C LYS A 347 35.27 -34.65 -11.75
N LYS A 348 34.59 -35.00 -12.85
CA LYS A 348 34.99 -36.09 -13.77
C LYS A 348 36.24 -35.75 -14.58
N ARG A 349 36.40 -34.50 -15.06
CA ARG A 349 37.62 -34.02 -15.71
C ARG A 349 38.79 -33.87 -14.73
N GLY A 350 38.53 -33.51 -13.47
CA GLY A 350 39.52 -33.51 -12.40
C GLY A 350 40.02 -34.93 -12.11
N LEU A 351 39.11 -35.91 -12.09
CA LEU A 351 39.45 -37.33 -11.96
C LEU A 351 40.23 -37.88 -13.18
N GLU A 352 39.88 -37.48 -14.41
CA GLU A 352 40.66 -37.80 -15.62
C GLU A 352 42.05 -37.16 -15.64
N TYR A 353 42.20 -35.95 -15.08
CA TYR A 353 43.50 -35.26 -14.97
C TYR A 353 44.40 -35.93 -13.92
N GLU A 354 43.83 -36.39 -12.80
CA GLU A 354 44.51 -37.20 -11.78
C GLU A 354 44.91 -38.58 -12.32
N LEU A 355 44.02 -39.26 -13.05
CA LEU A 355 44.32 -40.58 -13.64
C LEU A 355 45.43 -40.47 -14.70
N ARG A 356 45.43 -39.41 -15.52
CA ARG A 356 46.46 -39.16 -16.55
C ARG A 356 47.79 -38.69 -15.96
N ARG A 357 47.80 -38.13 -14.74
CA ARG A 357 49.01 -37.82 -13.97
C ARG A 357 49.59 -39.06 -13.29
N SER A 358 48.74 -39.99 -12.86
CA SER A 358 49.16 -41.28 -12.29
C SER A 358 49.81 -42.20 -13.33
N ASP A 359 49.32 -42.19 -14.58
CA ASP A 359 49.85 -42.99 -15.70
C ASP A 359 51.19 -42.46 -16.25
N ARG A 360 51.56 -41.21 -15.94
CA ARG A 360 52.89 -40.64 -16.24
C ARG A 360 53.84 -40.61 -15.04
N GLY A 361 53.38 -41.02 -13.85
CA GLY A 361 54.15 -41.01 -12.61
C GLY A 361 54.72 -42.39 -12.21
N HIS A 362 54.30 -43.47 -12.86
CA HIS A 362 54.85 -44.81 -12.64
C HIS A 362 56.10 -45.03 -13.51
N GLY A 363 57.21 -44.47 -13.06
CA GLY A 363 58.52 -44.71 -13.66
C GLY A 363 59.58 -43.96 -12.90
N ILE A 364 60.29 -44.68 -12.02
CA ILE A 364 61.52 -44.33 -11.29
C ILE A 364 61.30 -44.10 -9.78
N ILE A 365 61.39 -45.23 -9.05
CA ILE A 365 62.30 -45.51 -7.91
C ILE A 365 62.43 -44.39 -6.85
N GLY A 366 62.16 -44.58 -5.56
CA GLY A 366 61.95 -45.78 -4.79
C GLY A 366 62.20 -45.48 -3.30
N GLY A 367 61.47 -46.18 -2.43
CA GLY A 367 61.72 -46.31 -0.99
C GLY A 367 61.26 -45.12 -0.14
N ASP A 368 60.76 -45.27 1.06
CA ASP A 368 60.34 -46.42 1.86
C ASP A 368 59.64 -45.80 3.12
N MET A 369 58.84 -46.59 3.83
CA MET A 369 58.46 -46.43 5.25
C MET A 369 57.48 -45.30 5.64
N THR A 370 56.58 -45.42 6.61
CA THR A 370 55.75 -46.48 7.22
C THR A 370 54.75 -45.77 8.14
N LEU A 371 53.59 -46.39 8.38
CA LEU A 371 52.70 -46.26 9.56
C LEU A 371 51.98 -44.91 9.87
N ASP A 372 50.73 -44.85 9.44
CA ASP A 372 49.46 -44.92 10.20
C ASP A 372 49.24 -44.27 11.60
N CYS A 373 47.96 -43.85 11.76
CA CYS A 373 47.12 -43.73 12.97
C CYS A 373 46.84 -42.36 13.67
N THR A 374 45.56 -41.97 13.55
CA THR A 374 44.57 -41.58 14.59
C THR A 374 44.46 -40.16 15.20
N GLU A 375 43.31 -39.54 14.82
CA GLU A 375 42.23 -38.90 15.61
C GLU A 375 42.39 -38.33 17.04
N LEU A 376 41.85 -37.10 17.18
CA LEU A 376 41.01 -36.50 18.25
C LEU A 376 41.24 -36.85 19.75
N ARG A 377 41.51 -35.82 20.58
CA ARG A 377 40.57 -35.29 21.61
C ARG A 377 41.10 -34.06 22.39
N SER A 378 40.12 -33.32 22.93
CA SER A 378 40.13 -32.10 23.74
C SER A 378 40.84 -32.16 25.11
N CYS A 379 41.34 -31.02 25.61
CA CYS A 379 40.88 -30.35 26.86
C CYS A 379 41.81 -29.18 27.33
N ASN A 380 41.19 -28.26 28.07
CA ASN A 380 41.63 -26.96 28.58
C ASN A 380 42.91 -26.91 29.44
N LEU A 381 43.64 -25.78 29.42
CA LEU A 381 43.90 -24.86 30.56
C LEU A 381 44.78 -23.65 30.14
N GLN A 382 44.39 -22.44 30.53
CA GLN A 382 45.22 -21.22 30.59
C GLN A 382 46.14 -21.27 31.85
N PRO A 383 47.02 -20.29 32.16
CA PRO A 383 47.73 -19.28 31.35
C PRO A 383 49.26 -19.19 31.72
N LEU A 384 50.15 -18.73 30.83
CA LEU A 384 51.35 -17.99 31.29
C LEU A 384 52.04 -17.17 30.19
N ASN A 385 52.20 -15.89 30.53
CA ASN A 385 53.17 -14.89 30.11
C ASN A 385 54.37 -15.35 29.24
N SER A 386 54.65 -14.62 28.15
CA SER A 386 56.03 -14.28 27.79
C SER A 386 56.08 -13.01 26.95
N ASP A 387 56.90 -12.08 27.44
CA ASP A 387 57.36 -10.87 26.78
C ASP A 387 58.11 -11.18 25.49
N TYR A 388 57.84 -10.43 24.41
CA TYR A 388 58.84 -10.20 23.38
C TYR A 388 58.86 -8.73 22.97
N LYS A 389 59.94 -8.07 23.41
CA LYS A 389 60.39 -6.77 22.93
C LYS A 389 60.73 -6.87 21.44
N ASN A 390 60.31 -5.90 20.64
CA ASN A 390 61.11 -5.51 19.48
C ASN A 390 61.12 -3.99 19.34
N ASN A 391 62.29 -3.42 19.65
CA ASN A 391 62.67 -2.06 19.34
C ASN A 391 63.14 -2.02 17.88
N LEU A 392 62.59 -1.11 17.07
CA LEU A 392 63.32 -0.55 15.94
C LEU A 392 63.18 0.97 16.00
N LEU A 393 64.31 1.58 16.37
CA LEU A 393 64.60 2.99 16.31
C LEU A 393 64.50 3.50 14.87
N ARG A 394 63.89 4.67 14.69
CA ARG A 394 64.39 5.65 13.73
C ARG A 394 64.21 7.04 14.32
N GLU A 395 65.33 7.59 14.78
CA GLU A 395 65.50 9.00 15.13
C GLU A 395 65.27 9.89 13.91
N SER A 396 64.60 11.01 14.12
CA SER A 396 65.15 12.31 13.73
C SER A 396 64.62 13.38 14.69
N SER A 397 65.55 13.90 15.46
CA SER A 397 65.49 15.03 16.37
C SER A 397 65.20 16.35 15.65
N LEU A 398 64.44 17.24 16.29
CA LEU A 398 64.97 18.52 16.79
C LEU A 398 63.92 19.27 17.61
N THR A 399 64.26 19.36 18.89
CA THR A 399 63.74 20.16 19.97
C THR A 399 63.86 21.66 19.71
N LYS A 400 62.87 22.43 20.19
CA LYS A 400 63.15 23.61 21.01
C LYS A 400 61.96 23.94 21.92
N ASP A 401 62.18 23.71 23.20
CA ASP A 401 61.42 24.26 24.32
C ASP A 401 61.42 25.80 24.29
N CYS A 402 60.32 26.40 24.74
CA CYS A 402 60.41 27.45 25.77
C CYS A 402 59.04 27.66 26.45
N ASN A 403 59.10 27.66 27.78
CA ASN A 403 58.01 27.79 28.72
C ASN A 403 58.08 29.19 29.37
N LYS A 404 56.95 29.92 29.43
CA LYS A 404 56.59 31.08 30.30
C LYS A 404 55.38 31.73 29.62
N GLY A 405 54.28 32.08 30.27
CA GLY A 405 54.04 32.50 31.65
C GLY A 405 53.20 33.78 31.54
N GLU A 406 52.02 33.77 32.17
CA GLU A 406 51.18 34.93 32.54
C GLU A 406 50.73 35.95 31.46
N GLY A 407 49.45 36.35 31.54
CA GLY A 407 49.04 37.71 31.14
C GLY A 407 47.80 37.83 30.25
N LYS A 408 46.68 38.17 30.90
CA LYS A 408 45.51 38.99 30.50
C LYS A 408 45.26 39.40 29.02
N LEU A 409 43.95 39.40 28.72
CA LEU A 409 43.14 40.29 27.85
C LEU A 409 43.89 41.43 27.12
N TRP A 410 43.60 41.66 25.84
CA TRP A 410 42.57 42.58 25.27
C TRP A 410 42.51 42.45 23.73
N CYS A 411 41.46 43.05 23.15
CA CYS A 411 40.85 42.94 21.81
C CYS A 411 41.67 43.42 20.59
N ASP A 412 41.29 42.96 19.39
CA ASP A 412 40.40 43.70 18.46
C ASP A 412 39.40 42.73 17.81
#